data_AF-A0A2E7HYA3-F1
#
_entry.id   AF-A0A2E7HYA3-F1
#
_cell.length_a   1.000
_cell.length_b   1.000
_cell.length_c   1.000
_cell.angle_alpha   90.00
_cell.angle_beta   90.00
_cell.angle_gamma   90.00
#
_symmetry.space_group_name_H-M   'P 1'
#
loop_
_entity.id
_entity.type
_entity.pdbx_description
1 polymer ?
#
loop_
_entity_poly.entity_id
_entity_poly.type
_entity_poly.pdbx_seq_one_letter_code
_entity_poly.pdbx_strand_id
1 'polypeptide(L)'
;MFRSIRLFNRIIHQCFWRKRDELGVGLEIDKQQIEHLASLIRVQLSDDEITSLGEELNGIVNEFNILQEVNTEDVEPTGHIADLQTVLRSDEAQESIDVEDVLSNAPQTSNEFIRVKRVIE
;
A
#
# COMPACT_ATOMS: atom_id res chain seq x y z
N MET A 1 19.56 18.60 -26.38
CA MET A 1 19.40 18.21 -24.96
C MET A 1 17.91 17.94 -24.64
N PHE A 2 17.20 17.20 -25.49
CA PHE A 2 15.75 16.90 -25.35
C PHE A 2 15.41 15.51 -25.93
N ARG A 3 16.35 14.57 -25.84
CA ARG A 3 16.18 13.18 -26.32
C ARG A 3 16.14 12.14 -25.20
N SER A 4 16.39 12.52 -23.95
CA SER A 4 16.57 11.57 -22.84
C SER A 4 15.34 11.34 -21.96
N ILE A 5 14.29 12.17 -22.05
CA ILE A 5 13.08 12.03 -21.22
C ILE A 5 12.09 11.00 -21.79
N ARG A 6 12.18 10.67 -23.10
CA ARG A 6 11.32 9.64 -23.72
C ARG A 6 11.63 8.21 -23.27
N LEU A 7 12.77 7.98 -22.61
CA LEU A 7 13.15 6.66 -22.10
C LEU A 7 12.65 6.40 -20.67
N PHE A 8 12.31 7.44 -19.91
CA PHE A 8 11.88 7.28 -18.52
C PHE A 8 10.40 6.86 -18.41
N ASN A 9 9.54 7.34 -19.32
CA ASN A 9 8.13 6.91 -19.38
C ASN A 9 7.90 5.47 -19.88
N ARG A 10 8.94 4.81 -20.41
CA ARG A 10 8.85 3.41 -20.85
C ARG A 10 9.24 2.39 -19.77
N ILE A 11 10.00 2.81 -18.75
CA ILE A 11 10.39 1.94 -17.63
C ILE A 11 9.29 1.90 -16.55
N ILE A 12 8.64 3.03 -16.28
CA ILE A 12 7.55 3.11 -15.29
C ILE A 12 6.34 2.27 -15.76
N HIS A 13 6.02 2.29 -17.06
CA HIS A 13 4.99 1.42 -17.64
C HIS A 13 5.34 -0.07 -17.65
N GLN A 14 6.62 -0.45 -17.64
CA GLN A 14 7.03 -1.86 -17.76
C GLN A 14 7.27 -2.57 -16.43
N CYS A 15 7.54 -1.86 -15.34
CA CYS A 15 7.92 -2.50 -14.08
C CYS A 15 6.79 -2.58 -13.03
N PHE A 16 5.81 -1.67 -13.01
CA PHE A 16 4.80 -1.65 -11.94
C PHE A 16 3.46 -2.29 -12.33
N TRP A 17 3.03 -2.19 -13.60
CA TRP A 17 1.69 -2.62 -14.02
C TRP A 17 1.66 -3.82 -14.99
N ARG A 18 2.81 -4.28 -15.49
CA ARG A 18 2.87 -5.35 -16.52
C ARG A 18 2.39 -6.74 -16.04
N LYS A 19 2.29 -6.96 -14.74
CA LYS A 19 1.76 -8.22 -14.18
C LYS A 19 0.26 -8.17 -13.84
N ARG A 20 -0.45 -7.10 -14.19
CA ARG A 20 -1.89 -6.98 -13.91
C ARG A 20 -2.74 -7.89 -14.80
N ASP A 21 -2.33 -8.11 -16.04
CA ASP A 21 -3.16 -8.84 -17.02
C ASP A 21 -3.00 -10.38 -16.94
N GLU A 22 -1.99 -10.89 -16.21
CA GLU A 22 -1.77 -12.34 -16.02
C GLU A 22 -2.54 -12.89 -14.80
N LEU A 23 -2.82 -12.04 -13.82
CA LEU A 23 -3.80 -12.33 -12.77
C LEU A 23 -5.14 -11.88 -13.33
N GLY A 24 -5.78 -12.73 -14.12
CA GLY A 24 -7.20 -12.55 -14.38
C GLY A 24 -7.87 -12.39 -13.02
N VAL A 25 -8.27 -11.17 -12.68
CA VAL A 25 -8.99 -10.88 -11.44
C VAL A 25 -10.37 -11.50 -11.68
N GLY A 26 -10.46 -12.80 -11.43
CA GLY A 26 -11.71 -13.37 -10.98
C GLY A 26 -12.08 -12.56 -9.74
N LEU A 27 -13.14 -11.78 -9.86
CA LEU A 27 -13.57 -10.81 -8.85
C LEU A 27 -14.16 -11.49 -7.61
N GLU A 28 -14.22 -12.82 -7.62
CA GLU A 28 -14.53 -13.62 -6.45
C GLU A 28 -13.29 -13.80 -5.58
N ILE A 29 -13.40 -13.23 -4.40
CA ILE A 29 -12.48 -13.39 -3.29
C ILE A 29 -12.81 -14.69 -2.57
N ASP A 30 -11.85 -15.62 -2.57
CA ASP A 30 -11.94 -16.87 -1.82
C ASP A 30 -11.35 -16.77 -0.40
N LYS A 31 -11.60 -17.80 0.42
CA LYS A 31 -11.08 -17.88 1.80
C LYS A 31 -9.55 -17.77 1.86
N GLN A 32 -8.83 -18.38 0.92
CA GLN A 32 -7.37 -18.37 0.90
C GLN A 32 -6.83 -16.96 0.63
N GLN A 33 -7.50 -16.18 -0.21
CA GLN A 33 -7.17 -14.79 -0.49
C GLN A 33 -7.42 -13.90 0.73
N ILE A 34 -8.49 -14.14 1.51
CA ILE A 34 -8.72 -13.42 2.78
C ILE A 34 -7.62 -13.73 3.80
N GLU A 35 -7.26 -15.01 3.97
CA GLU A 35 -6.17 -15.41 4.86
C GLU A 35 -4.83 -14.79 4.44
N HIS A 36 -4.56 -14.78 3.13
CA HIS A 36 -3.38 -14.14 2.58
C HIS A 36 -3.38 -12.63 2.82
N LEU A 37 -4.50 -11.96 2.59
CA LEU A 37 -4.67 -10.53 2.85
C LEU A 37 -4.44 -10.21 4.34
N ALA A 38 -5.05 -10.99 5.25
CA ALA A 38 -4.89 -10.85 6.69
C ALA A 38 -3.42 -10.95 7.13
N SER A 39 -2.67 -11.88 6.54
CA SER A 39 -1.23 -12.02 6.76
C SER A 39 -0.42 -10.80 6.31
N LEU A 40 -0.78 -10.19 5.19
CA LEU A 40 -0.12 -8.98 4.67
C LEU A 40 -0.36 -7.76 5.57
N ILE A 41 -1.59 -7.60 6.05
CA ILE A 41 -1.97 -6.46 6.91
C ILE A 41 -1.75 -6.71 8.40
N ARG A 42 -1.21 -7.90 8.77
CA ARG A 42 -0.93 -8.30 10.15
C ARG A 42 -2.17 -8.31 11.06
N VAL A 43 -3.31 -8.70 10.51
CA VAL A 43 -4.56 -8.89 11.26
C VAL A 43 -4.80 -10.37 11.45
N GLN A 44 -5.14 -10.78 12.68
CA GLN A 44 -5.55 -12.14 12.97
C GLN A 44 -7.07 -12.23 12.91
N LEU A 45 -7.59 -13.15 12.09
CA LEU A 45 -9.02 -13.38 11.90
C LEU A 45 -9.39 -14.79 12.36
N SER A 46 -10.59 -14.93 12.91
CA SER A 46 -11.24 -16.22 13.15
C SER A 46 -11.87 -16.79 11.88
N ASP A 47 -12.17 -18.08 11.86
CA ASP A 47 -12.82 -18.73 10.71
C ASP A 47 -14.19 -18.11 10.36
N ASP A 48 -14.94 -17.67 11.38
CA ASP A 48 -16.24 -17.01 11.21
C ASP A 48 -16.06 -15.63 10.56
N GLU A 49 -15.08 -14.85 11.02
CA GLU A 49 -14.76 -13.53 10.45
C GLU A 49 -14.25 -13.65 9.01
N ILE A 50 -13.46 -14.67 8.71
CA ILE A 50 -12.98 -14.93 7.34
C ILE A 50 -14.18 -15.13 6.39
N THR A 51 -15.20 -15.85 6.84
CA THR A 51 -16.39 -16.11 6.04
C THR A 51 -17.22 -14.84 5.84
N SER A 52 -17.54 -14.12 6.93
CA SER A 52 -18.32 -12.88 6.87
C SER A 52 -17.62 -11.79 6.03
N LEU A 53 -16.33 -11.56 6.28
CA LEU A 53 -15.56 -10.56 5.54
C LEU A 53 -15.39 -10.94 4.07
N GLY A 54 -15.28 -12.24 3.76
CA GLY A 54 -15.27 -12.72 2.39
C GLY A 54 -16.53 -12.33 1.63
N GLU A 55 -17.71 -12.54 2.22
CA GLU A 55 -18.99 -12.14 1.62
C GLU A 55 -19.11 -10.62 1.43
N GLU A 56 -18.75 -9.85 2.46
CA GLU A 56 -18.80 -8.38 2.41
C GLU A 56 -17.84 -7.79 1.37
N LEU A 57 -16.59 -8.27 1.33
CA LEU A 57 -15.58 -7.80 0.39
C LEU A 57 -15.93 -8.19 -1.05
N ASN A 58 -16.51 -9.37 -1.26
CA ASN A 58 -17.06 -9.75 -2.57
C ASN A 58 -18.16 -8.79 -3.03
N GLY A 59 -19.07 -8.40 -2.13
CA GLY A 59 -20.08 -7.38 -2.43
C GLY A 59 -19.44 -6.06 -2.89
N ILE A 60 -18.45 -5.56 -2.14
CA ILE A 60 -17.75 -4.31 -2.45
C ILE A 60 -17.03 -4.39 -3.80
N VAL A 61 -16.26 -5.46 -4.05
CA VAL A 61 -15.51 -5.63 -5.29
C VAL A 61 -16.45 -5.77 -6.50
N ASN A 62 -17.60 -6.41 -6.32
CA ASN A 62 -18.61 -6.51 -7.37
C ASN A 62 -19.17 -5.14 -7.79
N GLU A 63 -19.38 -4.22 -6.85
CA GLU A 63 -19.81 -2.85 -7.18
C GLU A 63 -18.75 -2.07 -7.98
N PHE A 64 -17.46 -2.33 -7.74
CA PHE A 64 -16.38 -1.70 -8.50
C PHE A 64 -16.31 -2.16 -9.97
N ASN A 65 -16.99 -3.24 -10.35
CA ASN A 65 -17.02 -3.71 -11.74
C ASN A 65 -17.63 -2.72 -12.71
N ILE A 66 -18.52 -1.85 -12.23
CA ILE A 66 -19.12 -0.78 -13.03
C ILE A 66 -18.03 0.14 -13.61
N LEU A 67 -16.90 0.31 -12.90
CA LEU A 67 -15.79 1.13 -13.40
C LEU A 67 -15.05 0.50 -14.58
N GLN A 68 -15.18 -0.81 -14.82
CA GLN A 68 -14.56 -1.48 -15.97
C GLN A 68 -15.24 -1.13 -17.30
N GLU A 69 -16.48 -0.63 -17.26
CA GLU A 69 -17.22 -0.19 -18.45
C GLU A 69 -16.68 1.13 -19.02
N VAL A 70 -15.88 1.87 -18.24
CA VAL A 70 -15.35 3.17 -18.63
C VAL A 70 -14.00 2.99 -19.35
N ASN A 71 -13.94 3.43 -20.62
CA ASN A 71 -12.69 3.43 -21.38
C ASN A 71 -11.70 4.46 -20.82
N THR A 72 -10.51 4.00 -20.44
CA THR A 72 -9.41 4.81 -19.90
C THR A 72 -8.10 4.68 -20.68
N GLU A 73 -8.12 4.09 -21.89
CA GLU A 73 -6.91 3.83 -22.71
C GLU A 73 -6.05 5.07 -22.97
N ASP A 74 -6.69 6.23 -23.17
CA ASP A 74 -6.03 7.50 -23.50
C ASP A 74 -6.00 8.50 -22.32
N VAL A 75 -6.31 8.06 -21.10
CA VAL A 75 -6.38 8.92 -19.91
C VAL A 75 -5.20 8.64 -18.99
N GLU A 76 -4.37 9.66 -18.78
CA GLU A 76 -3.26 9.58 -17.82
C GLU A 76 -3.79 9.46 -16.37
N PRO A 77 -3.24 8.55 -15.53
CA PRO A 77 -3.65 8.42 -14.14
C PRO A 77 -3.42 9.72 -13.35
N THR A 78 -4.43 10.14 -12.59
CA THR A 78 -4.32 11.32 -11.72
C THR A 78 -3.81 10.91 -10.34
N GLY A 79 -2.54 11.22 -10.02
CA GLY A 79 -1.94 10.91 -8.72
C GLY A 79 -2.18 11.98 -7.63
N HIS A 80 -2.15 13.25 -8.02
CA HIS A 80 -2.46 14.39 -7.15
C HIS A 80 -3.35 15.37 -7.91
N ILE A 81 -4.25 16.04 -7.19
CA ILE A 81 -5.19 17.01 -7.78
C ILE A 81 -4.45 18.30 -8.18
N ALA A 82 -3.40 18.66 -7.43
CA ALA A 82 -2.58 19.83 -7.69
C ALA A 82 -1.32 19.47 -8.50
N ASP A 83 -0.86 20.42 -9.31
CA ASP A 83 0.43 20.35 -9.98
C ASP A 83 1.58 20.50 -8.97
N LEU A 84 1.88 19.41 -8.28
CA LEU A 84 2.96 19.36 -7.30
C LEU A 84 4.30 19.22 -8.02
N GLN A 85 5.23 20.12 -7.71
CA GLN A 85 6.65 19.92 -8.02
C GLN A 85 7.32 19.29 -6.81
N THR A 86 8.35 18.46 -7.05
CA THR A 86 9.13 17.87 -5.95
C THR A 86 9.74 18.97 -5.08
N VAL A 87 9.27 19.06 -3.84
CA VAL A 87 9.84 19.96 -2.84
C VAL A 87 10.95 19.24 -2.10
N LEU A 88 12.16 19.79 -2.15
CA LEU A 88 13.31 19.25 -1.43
C LEU A 88 13.46 19.98 -0.09
N ARG A 89 13.75 19.22 0.97
CA ARG A 89 14.19 19.76 2.26
C ARG A 89 15.70 20.01 2.21
N SER A 90 16.17 21.14 2.74
CA SER A 90 17.61 21.39 2.93
C SER A 90 18.23 20.32 3.85
N ASP A 91 19.47 19.92 3.57
CA ASP A 91 20.20 18.98 4.41
C ASP A 91 20.86 19.68 5.60
N GLU A 92 20.01 20.19 6.49
CA GLU A 92 20.40 20.86 7.73
C GLU A 92 19.94 20.01 8.91
N ALA A 93 20.83 19.81 9.89
CA ALA A 93 20.51 19.12 11.13
C ALA A 93 19.61 20.02 12.00
N GLN A 94 18.59 19.42 12.60
CA GLN A 94 17.70 20.08 13.56
C GLN A 94 17.82 19.41 14.92
N GLU A 95 17.41 20.10 15.98
CA GLU A 95 17.32 19.51 17.31
C GLU A 95 16.32 18.34 17.28
N SER A 96 16.77 17.19 17.81
CA SER A 96 15.92 16.01 17.97
C SER A 96 14.96 16.22 19.15
N ILE A 97 13.83 15.51 19.10
CA ILE A 97 12.90 15.44 20.23
C ILE A 97 13.58 14.73 21.42
N ASP A 98 13.30 15.19 22.64
CA ASP A 98 13.84 14.58 23.86
C ASP A 98 13.44 13.10 23.97
N VAL A 99 14.37 12.27 24.47
CA VAL A 99 14.18 10.81 24.55
C VAL A 99 12.97 10.45 25.41
N GLU A 100 12.75 11.18 26.50
CA GLU A 100 11.60 10.98 27.39
C GLU A 100 10.27 11.20 26.67
N ASP A 101 10.18 12.24 25.82
CA ASP A 101 8.98 12.54 25.03
C ASP A 101 8.75 11.49 23.95
N VAL A 102 9.81 11.03 23.27
CA VAL A 102 9.72 9.97 22.25
C VAL A 102 9.20 8.66 22.86
N LEU A 103 9.63 8.33 24.09
CA LEU A 103 9.27 7.08 24.76
C LEU A 103 7.93 7.15 25.52
N SER A 104 7.33 8.32 25.66
CA SER A 104 6.10 8.55 26.42
C SER A 104 4.92 7.65 26.00
N ASN A 105 4.83 7.30 24.71
CA ASN A 105 3.77 6.46 24.14
C ASN A 105 4.20 5.00 23.91
N ALA A 106 5.42 4.62 24.26
CA ALA A 106 5.92 3.28 24.03
C ALA A 106 5.25 2.27 24.98
N PRO A 107 4.67 1.15 24.49
CA PRO A 107 4.00 0.18 25.35
C PRO A 107 4.90 -0.44 26.42
N GLN A 108 6.18 -0.65 26.10
CA GLN A 108 7.20 -1.14 27.00
C GLN A 108 8.55 -0.49 26.66
N THR A 109 9.27 -0.09 27.68
CA THR A 109 10.61 0.51 27.54
C THR A 109 11.65 -0.26 28.35
N SER A 110 12.91 -0.07 28.01
CA SER A 110 14.05 -0.61 28.73
C SER A 110 15.19 0.40 28.62
N ASN A 111 15.37 1.24 29.64
CA ASN A 111 16.19 2.44 29.56
C ASN A 111 15.73 3.30 28.36
N GLU A 112 16.64 3.70 27.47
CA GLU A 112 16.37 4.53 26.29
C GLU A 112 15.86 3.74 25.07
N PHE A 113 15.40 2.49 25.26
CA PHE A 113 14.95 1.61 24.17
C PHE A 113 13.49 1.22 24.28
N ILE A 114 12.82 1.08 23.14
CA ILE A 114 11.50 0.43 23.04
C ILE A 114 11.72 -1.09 23.09
N ARG A 115 11.06 -1.74 24.05
CA ARG A 115 11.17 -3.19 24.24
C ARG A 115 10.14 -3.89 23.37
N VAL A 116 10.60 -4.80 22.51
CA VAL A 116 9.76 -5.67 21.68
C VAL A 116 10.13 -7.14 21.88
N LYS A 117 9.26 -8.05 21.45
CA LYS A 117 9.60 -9.48 21.39
C LYS A 117 10.77 -9.66 20.41
N ARG A 118 11.68 -10.57 20.75
CA ARG A 118 12.82 -10.91 19.89
C ARG A 118 12.31 -11.37 18.53
N VAL A 119 12.83 -10.77 17.45
CA VAL A 119 12.61 -11.22 16.08
C VAL A 119 13.54 -12.42 15.83
N ILE A 120 12.97 -13.52 15.36
CA ILE A 120 13.66 -14.77 15.04
C ILE A 120 13.15 -15.18 13.65
N GLU A 121 14.03 -15.70 12.81
CA GLU A 121 13.68 -16.32 11.52
C GLU A 121 13.20 -17.76 11.71
#